data_AF-A0A966BKK1-F1
#
_entry.id   AF-A0A966BKK1-F1
#
_cell.length_a   1.000
_cell.length_b   1.000
_cell.length_c   1.000
_cell.angle_alpha   90.00
_cell.angle_beta   90.00
_cell.angle_gamma   90.00
#
_symmetry.space_group_name_H-M   'P 1'
#
loop_
_entity.id
_entity.type
_entity.pdbx_description
1 polymer ?
#
loop_
_entity_poly.entity_id
_entity_poly.type
_entity_poly.pdbx_seq_one_letter_code
_entity_poly.pdbx_strand_id
1 'polypeptide(L)' 'MIFGLPVISVTIWLPILFGILVLATGDDKNAPLARILSLVGSVLGFLVTLPLYTGFDKTTSNMQFVEQHDWITRFN' A
#
# COMPACT_ATOMS: atom_id res chain seq x y z
N MET A 1 8.93 -13.93 2.98
CA MET A 1 7.53 -13.70 2.56
C MET A 1 6.66 -13.64 3.81
N ILE A 2 6.35 -12.44 4.29
CA ILE A 2 5.38 -12.29 5.38
C ILE A 2 3.99 -12.49 4.73
N PHE A 3 3.32 -13.60 5.04
CA PHE A 3 2.00 -14.01 4.51
C PHE A 3 1.89 -14.41 3.02
N GLY A 4 3.00 -14.59 2.29
CA GLY A 4 2.95 -14.94 0.86
C GLY A 4 2.40 -13.84 -0.05
N LEU A 5 2.20 -12.64 0.48
CA LEU A 5 1.73 -11.46 -0.24
C LEU A 5 2.90 -10.54 -0.64
N PRO A 6 2.81 -9.83 -1.77
CA PRO A 6 3.76 -8.78 -2.15
C PRO A 6 3.48 -7.51 -1.32
N VAL A 7 3.95 -7.50 -0.07
CA VAL A 7 3.65 -6.47 0.95
C VAL A 7 4.02 -5.06 0.49
N ILE A 8 5.18 -4.87 -0.16
CA ILE A 8 5.57 -3.54 -0.68
C ILE A 8 4.60 -3.09 -1.76
N SER A 9 4.28 -3.97 -2.71
CA SER A 9 3.32 -3.67 -3.77
C SER A 9 1.97 -3.28 -3.17
N VAL A 10 1.48 -4.01 -2.16
CA VAL A 10 0.24 -3.67 -1.46
C VAL A 10 0.34 -2.30 -0.78
N THR A 11 1.45 -2.00 -0.07
CA THR A 11 1.67 -0.69 0.55
C THR A 11 1.60 0.46 -0.44
N ILE A 12 2.11 0.27 -1.66
CA ILE A 12 2.08 1.29 -2.72
C ILE A 12 0.68 1.42 -3.34
N TRP A 13 0.06 0.31 -3.72
CA TRP A 13 -1.20 0.31 -4.47
C TRP A 13 -2.43 0.65 -3.63
N LEU A 14 -2.44 0.28 -2.35
CA LEU A 14 -3.58 0.50 -1.47
C LEU A 14 -3.98 1.99 -1.34
N PRO A 15 -3.07 2.94 -1.02
CA PRO A 15 -3.44 4.36 -0.96
C PRO A 15 -3.84 4.92 -2.34
N ILE A 16 -3.26 4.43 -3.44
CA ILE A 16 -3.64 4.83 -4.79
C ILE A 16 -5.09 4.41 -5.07
N LEU A 17 -5.45 3.16 -4.77
CA LEU A 17 -6.81 2.66 -4.93
C LEU A 17 -7.81 3.48 -4.11
N PHE A 18 -7.53 3.72 -2.83
CA PHE A 18 -8.40 4.54 -1.98
C PHE A 18 -8.48 6.00 -2.46
N GLY A 19 -7.38 6.56 -2.96
CA GLY A 19 -7.38 7.88 -3.60
C GLY A 19 -8.33 7.95 -4.79
N ILE A 20 -8.30 6.94 -5.67
CA ILE A 20 -9.23 6.83 -6.81
C ILE A 20 -10.68 6.69 -6.31
N LEU A 21 -10.94 5.86 -5.30
CA LEU A 21 -12.29 5.69 -4.73
C LEU A 21 -12.82 6.99 -4.12
N VAL A 22 -11.96 7.75 -3.43
CA VAL A 22 -12.30 9.07 -2.89
C VAL A 22 -12.62 10.03 -4.03
N LEU A 23 -11.80 10.11 -5.08
CA LEU A 23 -12.08 10.94 -6.26
C LEU A 23 -13.40 10.55 -6.94
N ALA A 24 -13.72 9.25 -6.98
CA ALA A 24 -14.97 8.75 -7.56
C ALA A 24 -16.22 9.14 -6.75
N THR A 25 -16.09 9.61 -5.50
CA THR A 25 -17.25 10.12 -4.74
C THR A 25 -17.81 11.43 -5.29
N GLY A 26 -17.04 12.16 -6.10
CA GLY A 26 -17.52 13.34 -6.81
C GLY A 26 -17.71 14.57 -5.91
N ASP A 27 -18.92 15.13 -5.92
CA ASP A 27 -19.23 16.47 -5.40
C ASP A 27 -19.31 16.53 -3.86
N ASP A 28 -19.28 17.75 -3.29
CA ASP A 28 -19.21 18.02 -1.84
C ASP A 28 -20.40 17.43 -1.05
N LYS A 29 -21.50 17.11 -1.73
CA LYS A 29 -22.62 16.36 -1.16
C LYS A 29 -22.21 15.00 -0.60
N ASN A 30 -21.17 14.40 -1.16
CA ASN A 30 -20.61 13.10 -0.74
C ASN A 30 -19.38 13.25 0.16
N ALA A 31 -19.09 14.45 0.66
CA ALA A 31 -17.94 14.70 1.55
C ALA A 31 -17.88 13.75 2.77
N PRO A 32 -18.99 13.36 3.42
CA PRO A 32 -18.94 12.36 4.50
C PRO A 32 -18.42 10.99 4.02
N LEU A 33 -18.81 10.54 2.84
CA LEU A 33 -18.34 9.28 2.26
C LEU A 33 -16.86 9.36 1.89
N ALA A 34 -16.43 10.46 1.26
CA ALA A 34 -15.02 10.71 0.95
C ALA A 34 -14.13 10.67 2.20
N ARG A 35 -14.61 11.21 3.33
CA ARG A 35 -13.90 11.18 4.61
C ARG A 35 -13.78 9.77 5.18
N ILE A 36 -14.86 8.99 5.16
CA ILE A 36 -14.84 7.60 5.64
C ILE A 36 -13.90 6.76 4.76
N LEU A 37 -13.97 6.89 3.44
CA LEU A 37 -13.07 6.18 2.52
C LEU A 37 -11.61 6.55 2.76
N SER A 38 -11.30 7.83 2.92
CA SER A 38 -9.96 8.30 3.25
C SER A 38 -9.45 7.73 4.58
N LEU A 39 -10.32 7.68 5.60
CA LEU A 39 -9.97 7.15 6.92
C LEU A 39 -9.73 5.64 6.89
N VAL A 40 -10.61 4.89 6.21
CA VAL A 40 -10.44 3.44 6.05
C VAL A 40 -9.17 3.15 5.26
N GLY A 41 -8.92 3.88 4.18
CA GLY A 41 -7.71 3.74 3.38
C GLY A 41 -6.43 4.01 4.16
N SER A 42 -6.40 5.04 5.00
CA SER A 42 -5.23 5.37 5.82
C SER A 42 -4.99 4.35 6.93
N VAL A 43 -6.04 3.87 7.60
CA VAL A 43 -5.93 2.83 8.63
C VAL A 43 -5.45 1.52 8.00
N LEU A 44 -6.02 1.09 6.88
CA LEU A 44 -5.57 -0.12 6.19
C LEU A 44 -4.12 0.02 5.68
N GLY A 45 -3.77 1.18 5.12
CA GLY A 45 -2.40 1.51 4.73
C GLY A 45 -1.41 1.36 5.88
N PHE A 46 -1.74 1.94 7.04
CA PHE A 46 -0.95 1.81 8.26
C PHE A 46 -0.80 0.34 8.71
N LEU A 47 -1.90 -0.42 8.76
CA LEU A 47 -1.87 -1.82 9.17
C LEU A 47 -0.98 -2.68 8.27
N VAL A 48 -1.01 -2.47 6.95
CA VAL A 48 -0.15 -3.20 6.00
C VAL A 48 1.33 -2.86 6.19
N THR A 49 1.67 -1.66 6.68
CA THR A 49 3.06 -1.29 6.98
C THR A 49 3.60 -1.83 8.31
N LEU A 50 2.74 -2.27 9.23
CA LEU A 50 3.18 -2.77 10.54
C LEU A 50 4.16 -3.95 10.45
N PRO A 51 3.91 -5.00 9.64
CA PRO A 51 4.85 -6.12 9.50
C PRO A 51 6.19 -5.71 8.90
N LEU A 52 6.21 -4.65 8.07
CA LEU A 52 7.46 -4.13 7.52
C LEU A 52 8.35 -3.55 8.63
N TYR A 53 7.74 -2.88 9.62
CA TYR A 53 8.48 -2.33 10.74
C TYR A 53 8.85 -3.38 11.79
N THR A 54 7.90 -4.24 12.18
CA THR A 54 8.11 -5.23 13.25
C THR A 54 8.96 -6.42 12.80
N GLY A 55 8.93 -6.75 11.50
CA GLY A 55 9.75 -7.82 10.91
C GLY A 55 11.11 -7.36 10.40
N PHE A 56 11.49 -6.09 10.59
CA PHE A 56 12.76 -5.56 10.12
C PHE A 56 13.93 -5.93 11.03
N ASP A 57 14.95 -6.58 10.46
CA ASP A 57 16.21 -6.90 11.11
C ASP A 57 17.19 -5.72 11.03
N LYS A 58 17.54 -5.13 12.18
CA LYS A 58 18.46 -3.99 12.23
C LYS A 58 19.93 -4.37 12.14
N THR A 59 20.26 -5.66 12.12
CA THR A 59 21.65 -6.16 12.11
C THR A 59 22.26 -6.26 10.72
N THR A 60 21.43 -6.11 9.68
CA THR A 60 21.86 -6.22 8.28
C THR A 60 21.61 -4.92 7.51
N SER A 61 22.53 -4.61 6.59
CA SER A 61 22.39 -3.51 5.62
C SER A 61 21.69 -3.93 4.32
N ASN A 62 21.31 -5.20 4.19
CA ASN A 62 20.65 -5.72 2.99
C ASN A 62 19.20 -5.24 2.89
N MET A 63 18.68 -5.19 1.66
CA MET A 63 17.25 -5.00 1.41
C MET A 63 16.49 -6.26 1.85
N GLN A 64 15.54 -6.12 2.78
CA GLN A 64 14.85 -7.25 3.41
C GLN A 64 13.49 -7.57 2.80
N PHE A 65 12.87 -6.57 2.19
CA PHE A 65 11.60 -6.68 1.49
C PHE A 65 11.90 -6.36 0.01
N VAL A 66 12.13 -7.40 -0.79
CA VAL A 66 12.49 -7.25 -2.20
C VAL A 66 11.40 -7.92 -3.02
N GLU A 67 10.73 -7.11 -3.82
CA GLU A 67 9.76 -7.56 -4.81
C GLU A 67 10.29 -7.12 -6.18
N GLN A 68 10.67 -8.08 -7.00
CA GLN A 68 11.14 -7.83 -8.36
C GLN A 68 10.10 -8.38 -9.33
N HIS A 69 9.61 -7.51 -10.21
CA HIS A 69 8.74 -7.86 -11.31
C HIS A 69 9.31 -7.24 -12.57
N ASP A 70 9.26 -7.99 -13.66
CA ASP A 70 9.69 -7.47 -14.95
C ASP A 70 8.71 -6.39 -15.41
N TRP A 71 9.19 -5.15 -15.52
CA TRP A 71 8.37 -4.07 -16.05
C TRP A 71 8.16 -4.25 -17.56
N ILE A 72 9.22 -4.60 -18.29
CA ILE A 72 9.18 -4.93 -19.71
C ILE A 72 10.06 -6.15 -19.94
N THR A 73 9.45 -7.32 -20.19
CA THR A 73 10.14 -8.62 -20.34
C THR A 73 11.20 -8.64 -21.44
N ARG A 74 11.16 -7.70 -22.39
CA ARG A 74 12.14 -7.60 -23.48
C ARG A 74 13.47 -6.94 -23.05
N PHE A 75 13.46 -6.15 -21.98
CA PHE A 75 14.62 -5.36 -21.54
C PHE A 75 15.23 -5.84 -20.23
N ASN A 76 14.77 -6.98 -19.71
CA ASN A 76 15.30 -7.68 -18.54
C ASN A 76 15.97 -8.99 -18.94
#